data_AF-E5AN66-F1
#
_entry.id   AF-E5AN66-F1
#
_cell.length_a   1.000
_cell.length_b   1.000
_cell.length_c   1.000
_cell.angle_alpha   90.00
_cell.angle_beta   90.00
_cell.angle_gamma   90.00
#
_symmetry.space_group_name_H-M   'P 1'
#
loop_
_entity.id
_entity.type
_entity.pdbx_description
1 polymer ?
#
loop_
_entity_poly.entity_id
_entity_poly.type
_entity_poly.pdbx_seq_one_letter_code
_entity_poly.pdbx_strand_id
1 'polypeptide(L)'
;MAGVRCRGWAARCWRPSITGFDHATDSRRREMIVSIPNVLSPQQLQAMRAALDVAGHAWVDGRATAGYQGAPVKHNQQIDERAPIARELGDIILAELERHPLFISAVLPNRVYPPLFNRYGAGMAFGDHVDGSIRIVPGHGAKLRTDVSATLFLAGPDEYDGGELVIEDTYGAHEVKLAAGDMVVYPATSVHRVAPVTRGVRLASFFWIESLVRDDARRALLFDLDTAIQRLNHDHADDLARRQLIGCYHNLLRMWGET
;
A
#
# COMPACT_ATOMS: atom_id res chain seq x y z
N MET A 1 42.33 65.39 15.66
CA MET A 1 41.00 65.27 15.06
C MET A 1 41.10 65.62 13.58
N ALA A 2 41.24 64.61 12.74
CA ALA A 2 41.12 64.63 11.28
C ALA A 2 40.17 63.46 10.98
N GLY A 3 39.21 63.46 10.04
CA GLY A 3 38.98 64.24 8.84
C GLY A 3 38.57 63.25 7.74
N VAL A 4 37.64 63.67 6.87
CA VAL A 4 37.41 63.18 5.49
C VAL A 4 36.35 62.07 5.26
N ARG A 5 35.69 62.24 4.09
CA ARG A 5 34.40 61.79 3.57
C ARG A 5 34.47 60.53 2.68
N CYS A 6 33.29 59.88 2.57
CA CYS A 6 32.63 59.21 1.42
C CYS A 6 33.35 58.15 0.56
N ARG A 7 32.70 56.98 0.38
CA ARG A 7 32.03 56.46 -0.86
C ARG A 7 31.97 54.92 -0.83
N GLY A 8 30.88 54.30 -1.28
CA GLY A 8 30.88 52.85 -1.53
C GLY A 8 29.55 52.15 -1.79
N TRP A 9 28.97 52.37 -2.97
CA TRP A 9 28.36 51.35 -3.86
C TRP A 9 27.23 50.44 -3.37
N ALA A 10 26.10 50.59 -4.07
CA ALA A 10 24.97 49.67 -4.10
C ALA A 10 25.38 48.24 -4.45
N ALA A 11 24.91 47.27 -3.67
CA ALA A 11 24.76 45.89 -4.10
C ALA A 11 23.35 45.42 -3.75
N ARG A 12 22.65 45.00 -4.81
CA ARG A 12 21.29 44.49 -4.80
C ARG A 12 21.22 43.20 -3.98
N CYS A 13 20.53 43.21 -2.84
CA CYS A 13 20.03 41.97 -2.26
C CYS A 13 18.75 41.59 -3.01
N TRP A 14 18.91 40.63 -3.90
CA TRP A 14 17.87 39.93 -4.62
C TRP A 14 16.86 39.36 -3.62
N ARG A 15 15.61 39.84 -3.65
CA ARG A 15 14.47 39.15 -3.04
C ARG A 15 13.99 38.12 -4.05
N PRO A 16 13.93 36.82 -3.72
CA PRO A 16 13.01 35.94 -4.41
C PRO A 16 11.62 36.22 -3.84
N SER A 17 10.78 36.84 -4.65
CA SER A 17 9.33 36.76 -4.52
C SER A 17 8.94 35.29 -4.60
N ILE A 18 8.61 34.66 -3.47
CA ILE A 18 7.92 33.38 -3.47
C ILE A 18 6.45 33.70 -3.77
N THR A 19 6.15 33.77 -5.05
CA THR A 19 4.78 33.67 -5.57
C THR A 19 4.35 32.21 -5.51
N GLY A 20 3.24 31.96 -4.84
CA GLY A 20 2.32 30.85 -5.14
C GLY A 20 2.78 29.45 -4.73
N PHE A 21 2.43 29.04 -3.52
CA PHE A 21 2.01 27.66 -3.28
C PHE A 21 0.63 27.71 -2.65
N ASP A 22 -0.39 27.56 -3.49
CA ASP A 22 -1.76 27.40 -3.06
C ASP A 22 -1.93 25.93 -2.60
N HIS A 23 -1.41 25.63 -1.41
CA HIS A 23 -1.78 24.40 -0.72
C HIS A 23 -3.07 24.67 0.05
N ALA A 24 -4.19 24.66 -0.68
CA ALA A 24 -5.46 24.36 -0.06
C ALA A 24 -5.38 22.93 0.48
N THR A 25 -4.95 22.78 1.73
CA THR A 25 -5.05 21.52 2.47
C THR A 25 -6.52 21.32 2.81
N ASP A 26 -7.26 20.74 1.88
CA ASP A 26 -8.55 20.17 2.18
C ASP A 26 -8.33 19.02 3.16
N SER A 27 -8.76 19.21 4.41
CA SER A 27 -8.66 18.24 5.50
C SER A 27 -9.79 17.20 5.46
N ARG A 28 -10.57 17.15 4.38
CA ARG A 28 -11.57 16.11 4.13
C ARG A 28 -10.86 14.80 3.72
N ARG A 29 -11.24 13.71 4.40
CA ARG A 29 -10.76 12.31 4.25
C ARG A 29 -9.70 12.11 3.16
N ARG A 30 -8.43 12.10 3.54
CA ARG A 30 -7.38 11.55 2.69
C ARG A 30 -7.43 10.04 2.81
N GLU A 31 -7.99 9.40 1.81
CA GLU A 31 -7.87 7.95 1.64
C GLU A 31 -6.46 7.67 1.11
N MET A 32 -5.67 6.92 1.89
CA MET A 32 -4.27 6.66 1.54
C MET A 32 -4.15 5.49 0.59
N ILE A 33 -3.74 5.78 -0.65
CA ILE A 33 -3.20 4.80 -1.58
C ILE A 33 -1.68 4.96 -1.59
N VAL A 34 -0.94 3.94 -1.14
CA VAL A 34 0.52 3.99 -1.00
C VAL A 34 1.15 2.88 -1.81
N SER A 35 2.13 3.24 -2.65
CA SER A 35 3.01 2.29 -3.33
C SER A 35 4.24 1.99 -2.48
N ILE A 36 4.54 0.72 -2.30
CA ILE A 36 5.62 0.19 -1.47
C ILE A 36 6.56 -0.59 -2.40
N PRO A 37 7.70 0.00 -2.78
CA PRO A 37 8.58 -0.62 -3.77
C PRO A 37 9.47 -1.70 -3.14
N ASN A 38 9.88 -2.68 -3.94
CA ASN A 38 10.86 -3.69 -3.59
C ASN A 38 10.52 -4.50 -2.31
N VAL A 39 9.25 -4.87 -2.14
CA VAL A 39 8.84 -5.77 -1.05
C VAL A 39 9.49 -7.13 -1.19
N LEU A 40 9.64 -7.63 -2.42
CA LEU A 40 10.41 -8.83 -2.71
C LEU A 40 11.71 -8.49 -3.44
N SER A 41 12.80 -9.14 -3.03
CA SER A 41 14.02 -9.14 -3.83
C SER A 41 13.80 -9.87 -5.18
N PRO A 42 14.62 -9.58 -6.21
CA PRO A 42 14.53 -10.29 -7.49
C PRO A 42 14.62 -11.82 -7.36
N GLN A 43 15.43 -12.32 -6.42
CA GLN A 43 15.59 -13.75 -6.17
C GLN A 43 14.33 -14.36 -5.56
N GLN A 44 13.73 -13.70 -4.56
CA GLN A 44 12.47 -14.14 -3.95
C GLN A 44 11.33 -14.12 -4.97
N LEU A 45 11.23 -13.05 -5.76
CA LEU A 45 10.25 -12.94 -6.83
C LEU A 45 10.39 -14.07 -7.85
N GLN A 46 11.61 -14.35 -8.31
CA GLN A 46 11.87 -15.43 -9.26
C GLN A 46 11.47 -16.80 -8.69
N ALA A 47 11.87 -17.09 -7.44
CA ALA A 47 11.55 -18.35 -6.78
C ALA A 47 10.02 -18.51 -6.58
N MET A 48 9.34 -17.44 -6.17
CA MET A 48 7.90 -17.43 -5.97
C MET A 48 7.13 -17.67 -7.28
N ARG A 49 7.55 -17.02 -8.38
CA ARG A 49 6.97 -17.25 -9.70
C ARG A 49 7.18 -18.69 -10.17
N ALA A 50 8.40 -19.22 -10.03
CA ALA A 50 8.70 -20.60 -10.42
C ALA A 50 7.84 -21.62 -9.64
N ALA A 51 7.61 -21.39 -8.35
CA ALA A 51 6.72 -22.23 -7.55
C ALA A 51 5.26 -22.14 -8.02
N LEU A 52 4.77 -20.93 -8.30
CA LEU A 52 3.39 -20.69 -8.77
C LEU A 52 3.13 -21.27 -10.17
N ASP A 53 4.15 -21.28 -11.05
CA ASP A 53 4.05 -21.82 -12.42
C ASP A 53 3.81 -23.34 -12.41
N VAL A 54 4.38 -24.06 -11.44
CA VAL A 54 4.23 -25.52 -11.31
C VAL A 54 3.12 -25.93 -10.33
N ALA A 55 2.34 -24.98 -9.82
CA ALA A 55 1.31 -25.23 -8.81
C ALA A 55 0.12 -26.08 -9.32
N GLY A 56 0.00 -26.29 -10.64
CA GLY A 56 -0.92 -27.26 -11.25
C GLY A 56 -2.36 -27.11 -10.77
N HIS A 57 -2.91 -28.17 -10.17
CA HIS A 57 -4.28 -28.24 -9.67
C HIS A 57 -4.58 -27.34 -8.46
N ALA A 58 -3.57 -26.72 -7.85
CA ALA A 58 -3.79 -25.73 -6.82
C ALA A 58 -4.47 -24.47 -7.38
N TRP A 59 -4.35 -24.20 -8.69
CA TRP A 59 -5.11 -23.15 -9.37
C TRP A 59 -6.58 -23.55 -9.54
N VAL A 60 -7.45 -22.94 -8.74
CA VAL A 60 -8.89 -23.11 -8.74
C VAL A 60 -9.61 -21.86 -9.25
N ASP A 61 -10.93 -21.96 -9.46
CA ASP A 61 -11.79 -20.80 -9.77
C ASP A 61 -11.74 -19.77 -8.63
N GLY A 62 -11.37 -18.53 -8.93
CA GLY A 62 -11.17 -17.52 -7.90
C GLY A 62 -12.46 -17.01 -7.24
N ARG A 63 -13.64 -17.37 -7.76
CA ARG A 63 -14.94 -17.15 -7.07
C ARG A 63 -14.99 -17.84 -5.71
N ALA A 64 -14.17 -18.87 -5.47
CA ALA A 64 -14.08 -19.58 -4.20
C ALA A 64 -13.77 -18.69 -2.98
N THR A 65 -13.19 -17.51 -3.18
CA THR A 65 -12.82 -16.58 -2.10
C THR A 65 -13.60 -15.27 -2.12
N ALA A 66 -14.46 -15.08 -3.12
CA ALA A 66 -15.23 -13.86 -3.29
C ALA A 66 -16.44 -13.83 -2.36
N GLY A 67 -16.70 -12.66 -1.77
CA GLY A 67 -17.95 -12.42 -1.04
C GLY A 67 -19.15 -12.39 -1.99
N TYR A 68 -20.35 -12.29 -1.41
CA TYR A 68 -21.62 -12.27 -2.14
C TYR A 68 -21.64 -11.24 -3.29
N GLN A 69 -21.11 -10.04 -3.07
CA GLN A 69 -21.06 -8.97 -4.09
C GLN A 69 -20.01 -9.24 -5.18
N GLY A 70 -18.87 -9.83 -4.83
CA GLY A 70 -17.75 -10.00 -5.76
C GLY A 70 -17.88 -11.23 -6.65
N ALA A 71 -18.50 -12.32 -6.16
CA ALA A 71 -18.56 -13.58 -6.89
C ALA A 71 -19.21 -13.49 -8.30
N PRO A 72 -20.29 -12.71 -8.52
CA PRO A 72 -20.90 -12.57 -9.84
C PRO A 72 -20.05 -11.83 -10.87
N VAL A 73 -19.13 -10.97 -10.41
CA VAL A 73 -18.31 -10.09 -11.27
C VAL A 73 -16.84 -10.52 -11.31
N LYS A 74 -16.51 -11.68 -10.73
CA LYS A 74 -15.15 -12.21 -10.66
C LYS A 74 -14.96 -13.34 -11.66
N HIS A 75 -14.04 -13.13 -12.59
CA HIS A 75 -13.58 -14.15 -13.53
C HIS A 75 -12.06 -14.18 -13.51
N ASN A 76 -11.49 -15.04 -12.66
CA ASN A 76 -10.04 -15.24 -12.53
C ASN A 76 -9.73 -16.63 -11.96
N GLN A 77 -8.44 -16.91 -11.77
CA GLN A 77 -7.98 -18.09 -11.05
C GLN A 77 -7.23 -17.71 -9.78
N GLN A 78 -7.24 -18.60 -8.79
CA GLN A 78 -6.51 -18.43 -7.55
C GLN A 78 -5.89 -19.73 -7.08
N ILE A 79 -4.80 -19.63 -6.33
CA ILE A 79 -4.33 -20.76 -5.54
C ILE A 79 -5.36 -21.03 -4.43
N ASP A 80 -5.75 -22.29 -4.25
CA ASP A 80 -6.58 -22.71 -3.12
C ASP A 80 -5.89 -22.30 -1.80
N GLU A 81 -6.61 -21.56 -0.95
CA GLU A 81 -6.10 -21.07 0.34
C GLU A 81 -5.68 -22.20 1.30
N ARG A 82 -6.11 -23.45 1.05
CA ARG A 82 -5.72 -24.63 1.80
C ARG A 82 -4.49 -25.34 1.24
N ALA A 83 -4.02 -24.96 0.05
CA ALA A 83 -2.85 -25.57 -0.57
C ALA A 83 -1.59 -25.23 0.24
N PRO A 84 -0.66 -26.19 0.46
CA PRO A 84 0.59 -25.93 1.16
C PRO A 84 1.39 -24.76 0.57
N ILE A 85 1.44 -24.66 -0.77
CA ILE A 85 2.13 -23.59 -1.50
C ILE A 85 1.57 -22.19 -1.16
N ALA A 86 0.28 -22.05 -0.87
CA ALA A 86 -0.28 -20.75 -0.48
C ALA A 86 0.29 -20.29 0.87
N ARG A 87 0.46 -21.23 1.81
CA ARG A 87 1.03 -20.94 3.13
C ARG A 87 2.52 -20.63 3.02
N GLU A 88 3.28 -21.49 2.34
CA GLU A 88 4.72 -21.33 2.17
C GLU A 88 5.09 -19.99 1.53
N LEU A 89 4.40 -19.61 0.45
CA LEU A 89 4.65 -18.33 -0.22
C LEU A 89 4.10 -17.14 0.57
N GLY A 90 2.98 -17.33 1.29
CA GLY A 90 2.43 -16.32 2.18
C GLY A 90 3.38 -15.98 3.32
N ASP A 91 3.99 -16.98 3.95
CA ASP A 91 4.94 -16.79 5.06
C ASP A 91 6.17 -15.98 4.61
N ILE A 92 6.62 -16.15 3.36
CA ILE A 92 7.71 -15.33 2.79
C ILE A 92 7.28 -13.86 2.71
N ILE A 93 6.08 -13.57 2.20
CA ILE A 93 5.57 -12.19 2.08
C ILE A 93 5.44 -11.56 3.48
N LEU A 94 4.86 -12.28 4.43
CA LEU A 94 4.68 -11.78 5.80
C LEU A 94 6.02 -11.48 6.47
N ALA A 95 7.02 -12.35 6.30
CA ALA A 95 8.36 -12.15 6.86
C ALA A 95 9.07 -10.89 6.33
N GLU A 96 8.84 -10.52 5.07
CA GLU A 96 9.36 -9.26 4.50
C GLU A 96 8.58 -8.05 5.01
N LEU A 97 7.24 -8.13 5.05
CA LEU A 97 6.40 -7.03 5.50
C LEU A 97 6.63 -6.65 6.97
N GLU A 98 6.88 -7.62 7.85
CA GLU A 98 7.18 -7.39 9.27
C GLU A 98 8.42 -6.52 9.52
N ARG A 99 9.28 -6.34 8.50
CA ARG A 99 10.52 -5.58 8.60
C ARG A 99 10.58 -4.40 7.63
N HIS A 100 9.53 -4.21 6.81
CA HIS A 100 9.52 -3.19 5.77
C HIS A 100 9.06 -1.82 6.33
N PRO A 101 9.95 -0.83 6.52
CA PRO A 101 9.62 0.38 7.30
C PRO A 101 8.45 1.19 6.73
N LEU A 102 8.39 1.33 5.41
CA LEU A 102 7.30 2.03 4.74
C LEU A 102 5.95 1.33 4.91
N PHE A 103 5.95 -0.01 4.94
CA PHE A 103 4.71 -0.77 5.15
C PHE A 103 4.23 -0.61 6.59
N ILE A 104 5.15 -0.77 7.56
CA ILE A 104 4.85 -0.59 8.98
C ILE A 104 4.27 0.82 9.23
N SER A 105 4.91 1.86 8.68
CA SER A 105 4.48 3.25 8.85
C SER A 105 3.12 3.54 8.20
N ALA A 106 2.91 3.07 6.96
CA ALA A 106 1.67 3.35 6.23
C ALA A 106 0.46 2.54 6.74
N VAL A 107 0.68 1.29 7.19
CA VAL A 107 -0.39 0.33 7.49
C VAL A 107 -0.61 0.14 8.98
N LEU A 108 0.44 0.25 9.81
CA LEU A 108 0.40 -0.04 11.25
C LEU A 108 -0.29 -1.38 11.55
N PRO A 109 0.24 -2.52 11.05
CA PRO A 109 -0.46 -3.80 11.07
C PRO A 109 -0.66 -4.33 12.50
N ASN A 110 -1.88 -4.74 12.85
CA ASN A 110 -2.16 -5.56 14.04
C ASN A 110 -2.21 -7.05 13.64
N ARG A 111 -3.05 -7.38 12.65
CA ARG A 111 -3.24 -8.74 12.15
C ARG A 111 -3.35 -8.74 10.63
N VAL A 112 -2.74 -9.72 9.98
CA VAL A 112 -2.75 -9.87 8.52
C VAL A 112 -3.50 -11.14 8.13
N TYR A 113 -4.43 -11.04 7.18
CA TYR A 113 -5.06 -12.20 6.58
C TYR A 113 -4.02 -12.92 5.71
N PRO A 114 -3.90 -14.27 5.77
CA PRO A 114 -2.90 -15.00 5.00
C PRO A 114 -2.88 -14.60 3.51
N PRO A 115 -1.71 -14.27 2.93
CA PRO A 115 -1.61 -13.87 1.53
C PRO A 115 -2.24 -14.89 0.58
N LEU A 116 -3.11 -14.42 -0.30
CA LEU A 116 -3.72 -15.20 -1.37
C LEU A 116 -3.02 -14.88 -2.69
N PHE A 117 -3.12 -15.78 -3.67
CA PHE A 117 -2.47 -15.63 -4.98
C PHE A 117 -3.52 -15.73 -6.07
N ASN A 118 -3.51 -14.77 -7.01
CA ASN A 118 -4.43 -14.75 -8.13
C ASN A 118 -3.69 -14.59 -9.46
N ARG A 119 -4.33 -15.07 -10.53
CA ARG A 119 -3.91 -14.79 -11.90
C ARG A 119 -5.09 -14.45 -12.79
N TYR A 120 -4.85 -13.53 -13.72
CA TYR A 120 -5.80 -13.10 -14.73
C TYR A 120 -5.13 -13.27 -16.10
N GLY A 121 -5.66 -14.19 -16.92
CA GLY A 121 -5.28 -14.33 -18.33
C GLY A 121 -6.21 -13.53 -19.25
N ALA A 122 -6.04 -13.68 -20.56
CA ALA A 122 -6.88 -12.98 -21.54
C ALA A 122 -8.39 -13.19 -21.28
N GLY A 123 -9.15 -12.09 -21.21
CA GLY A 123 -10.59 -12.06 -20.92
C GLY A 123 -10.98 -12.22 -19.45
N MET A 124 -10.02 -12.43 -18.55
CA MET A 124 -10.25 -12.46 -17.10
C MET A 124 -10.26 -11.04 -16.53
N ALA A 125 -11.12 -10.81 -15.55
CA ALA A 125 -11.34 -9.53 -14.89
C ALA A 125 -11.96 -9.73 -13.50
N PHE A 126 -11.99 -8.66 -12.71
CA PHE A 126 -12.81 -8.61 -11.50
C PHE A 126 -13.51 -7.25 -11.49
N GLY A 127 -14.82 -7.22 -11.72
CA GLY A 127 -15.60 -5.97 -11.78
C GLY A 127 -15.69 -5.24 -10.45
N ASP A 128 -16.34 -4.07 -10.48
CA ASP A 128 -16.43 -3.16 -9.34
C ASP A 128 -17.05 -3.84 -8.11
N HIS A 129 -16.34 -3.77 -7.00
CA HIS A 129 -16.78 -4.29 -5.71
C HIS A 129 -16.10 -3.56 -4.55
N VAL A 130 -16.65 -3.77 -3.36
CA VAL A 130 -16.03 -3.39 -2.09
C VAL A 130 -15.69 -4.67 -1.35
N ASP A 131 -14.59 -4.66 -0.60
CA ASP A 131 -14.20 -5.83 0.17
C ASP A 131 -15.15 -6.09 1.35
N GLY A 132 -15.29 -7.37 1.70
CA GLY A 132 -16.07 -7.74 2.88
C GLY A 132 -15.41 -7.21 4.14
N SER A 133 -16.16 -6.48 4.97
CA SER A 133 -15.65 -5.77 6.17
C SER A 133 -15.07 -6.67 7.25
N ILE A 134 -15.45 -7.95 7.27
CA ILE A 134 -14.98 -8.97 8.21
C ILE A 134 -14.60 -10.22 7.43
N ARG A 135 -13.37 -10.70 7.62
CA ARG A 135 -12.91 -12.00 7.13
C ARG A 135 -12.80 -12.98 8.28
N ILE A 136 -13.15 -14.23 8.03
CA ILE A 136 -12.89 -15.34 8.96
C ILE A 136 -11.60 -15.98 8.50
N VAL A 137 -10.58 -15.96 9.35
CA VAL A 137 -9.30 -16.52 8.94
C VAL A 137 -9.36 -18.06 8.99
N PRO A 138 -8.90 -18.75 7.92
CA PRO A 138 -8.95 -20.19 7.82
C PRO A 138 -8.23 -20.91 8.98
N GLY A 139 -8.76 -22.06 9.39
CA GLY A 139 -8.13 -22.94 10.38
C GLY A 139 -8.33 -22.56 11.85
N HIS A 140 -8.51 -21.28 12.17
CA HIS A 140 -8.70 -20.82 13.56
C HIS A 140 -10.02 -20.10 13.82
N GLY A 141 -10.74 -19.65 12.77
CA GLY A 141 -12.08 -19.10 12.89
C GLY A 141 -12.17 -17.71 13.53
N ALA A 142 -11.03 -17.08 13.84
CA ALA A 142 -11.05 -15.73 14.39
C ALA A 142 -11.37 -14.73 13.29
N LYS A 143 -12.13 -13.70 13.67
CA LYS A 143 -12.55 -12.63 12.78
C LYS A 143 -11.42 -11.61 12.64
N LEU A 144 -11.28 -11.05 11.45
CA LEU A 144 -10.34 -9.99 11.11
C LEU A 144 -11.12 -8.87 10.43
N ARG A 145 -11.03 -7.65 10.96
CA ARG A 145 -11.58 -6.45 10.34
C ARG A 145 -10.68 -6.01 9.19
N THR A 146 -11.25 -5.79 8.02
CA THR A 146 -10.50 -5.39 6.83
C THR A 146 -10.41 -3.87 6.78
N ASP A 147 -9.30 -3.32 7.27
CA ASP A 147 -9.06 -1.87 7.22
C ASP A 147 -8.31 -1.50 5.93
N VAL A 148 -7.30 -2.29 5.59
CA VAL A 148 -6.42 -2.06 4.44
C VAL A 148 -6.40 -3.29 3.55
N SER A 149 -6.54 -3.06 2.25
CA SER A 149 -6.31 -4.05 1.20
C SER A 149 -4.92 -3.87 0.62
N ALA A 150 -4.26 -4.98 0.31
CA ALA A 150 -2.92 -5.00 -0.26
C ALA A 150 -2.89 -5.82 -1.54
N THR A 151 -2.11 -5.37 -2.52
CA THR A 151 -1.79 -6.13 -3.73
C THR A 151 -0.30 -6.04 -4.00
N LEU A 152 0.38 -7.18 -3.93
CA LEU A 152 1.78 -7.36 -4.33
C LEU A 152 1.82 -7.88 -5.76
N PHE A 153 2.44 -7.12 -6.66
CA PHE A 153 2.57 -7.48 -8.07
C PHE A 153 3.68 -8.53 -8.24
N LEU A 154 3.37 -9.63 -8.93
CA LEU A 154 4.33 -10.72 -9.21
C LEU A 154 4.67 -10.82 -10.71
N ALA A 155 3.90 -10.13 -11.56
CA ALA A 155 4.20 -9.89 -12.96
C ALA A 155 4.37 -8.39 -13.20
N GLY A 156 5.39 -8.02 -13.97
CA GLY A 156 5.69 -6.64 -14.33
C GLY A 156 4.67 -6.07 -15.32
N PRO A 157 4.59 -4.73 -15.43
CA PRO A 157 3.57 -4.07 -16.22
C PRO A 157 3.64 -4.38 -17.72
N ASP A 158 4.84 -4.67 -18.24
CA ASP A 158 5.05 -4.98 -19.67
C ASP A 158 4.71 -6.45 -20.02
N GLU A 159 4.53 -7.31 -19.02
CA GLU A 159 4.25 -8.73 -19.20
C GLU A 159 2.79 -9.02 -19.61
N TYR A 160 1.89 -8.06 -19.42
CA TYR A 160 0.46 -8.17 -19.75
C TYR A 160 -0.15 -6.83 -20.16
N ASP A 161 -1.19 -6.86 -21.00
CA ASP A 161 -1.95 -5.67 -21.40
C ASP A 161 -3.31 -5.66 -20.67
N GLY A 162 -3.78 -4.47 -20.31
CA GLY A 162 -4.91 -4.31 -19.37
C GLY A 162 -4.50 -4.74 -17.95
N GLY A 163 -5.47 -5.21 -17.16
CA GLY A 163 -5.20 -5.74 -15.81
C GLY A 163 -4.86 -4.68 -14.76
N GLU A 164 -5.09 -3.39 -15.06
CA GLU A 164 -4.95 -2.30 -14.11
C GLU A 164 -5.86 -2.55 -12.91
N LEU A 165 -5.32 -2.37 -11.70
CA LEU A 165 -6.13 -2.27 -10.50
C LEU A 165 -6.66 -0.84 -10.45
N VAL A 166 -7.97 -0.68 -10.61
CA VAL A 166 -8.61 0.63 -10.52
C VAL A 166 -9.25 0.76 -9.15
N ILE A 167 -8.87 1.80 -8.42
CA ILE A 167 -9.34 2.09 -7.05
C ILE A 167 -10.06 3.44 -7.08
N GLU A 168 -11.30 3.48 -6.64
CA GLU A 168 -12.09 4.70 -6.54
C GLU A 168 -12.01 5.28 -5.12
N ASP A 169 -11.72 6.58 -5.03
CA ASP A 169 -11.76 7.36 -3.81
C ASP A 169 -12.69 8.57 -3.96
N THR A 170 -12.70 9.45 -2.96
CA THR A 170 -13.51 10.68 -2.99
C THR A 170 -13.13 11.65 -4.12
N TYR A 171 -11.93 11.53 -4.69
CA TYR A 171 -11.34 12.45 -5.67
C TYR A 171 -11.29 11.88 -7.09
N GLY A 172 -11.58 10.59 -7.28
CA GLY A 172 -11.71 9.97 -8.60
C GLY A 172 -11.26 8.52 -8.60
N ALA A 173 -10.89 8.03 -9.79
CA ALA A 173 -10.36 6.69 -9.99
C ALA A 173 -8.84 6.74 -10.21
N HIS A 174 -8.13 5.84 -9.54
CA HIS A 174 -6.68 5.69 -9.62
C HIS A 174 -6.35 4.34 -10.26
N GLU A 175 -5.65 4.36 -11.38
CA GLU A 175 -5.19 3.14 -12.05
C GLU A 175 -3.79 2.77 -11.57
N VAL A 176 -3.63 1.54 -11.10
CA VAL A 176 -2.38 1.05 -10.50
C VAL A 176 -1.89 -0.21 -11.23
N LYS A 177 -0.65 -0.14 -11.71
CA LYS A 177 0.06 -1.24 -12.35
C LYS A 177 1.57 -1.08 -12.09
N LEU A 178 2.07 -1.73 -11.04
CA LEU A 178 3.42 -1.55 -10.52
C LEU A 178 4.42 -2.58 -11.05
N ALA A 179 5.71 -2.36 -10.82
CA ALA A 179 6.76 -3.32 -11.11
C ALA A 179 6.56 -4.61 -10.29
N ALA A 180 7.06 -5.74 -10.82
CA ALA A 180 7.01 -6.98 -10.06
C ALA A 180 7.91 -6.88 -8.81
N GLY A 181 7.38 -7.32 -7.67
CA GLY A 181 7.99 -7.13 -6.35
C GLY A 181 7.50 -5.90 -5.60
N ASP A 182 6.76 -5.00 -6.26
CA ASP A 182 6.17 -3.82 -5.63
C ASP A 182 4.74 -4.10 -5.16
N MET A 183 4.32 -3.38 -4.14
CA MET A 183 2.99 -3.49 -3.54
C MET A 183 2.25 -2.17 -3.59
N VAL A 184 0.92 -2.23 -3.72
CA VAL A 184 0.03 -1.12 -3.38
C VAL A 184 -0.82 -1.50 -2.18
N VAL A 185 -1.02 -0.54 -1.28
CA VAL A 185 -1.97 -0.62 -0.16
C VAL A 185 -3.00 0.50 -0.28
N TYR A 186 -4.25 0.20 0.03
CA TYR A 186 -5.39 1.12 -0.10
C TYR A 186 -6.51 0.76 0.89
N PRO A 187 -7.45 1.67 1.19
CA PRO A 187 -8.55 1.34 2.11
C PRO A 187 -9.42 0.22 1.55
N ALA A 188 -9.73 -0.79 2.36
CA ALA A 188 -10.60 -1.90 1.96
C ALA A 188 -12.05 -1.46 1.70
N THR A 189 -12.40 -0.25 2.13
CA THR A 189 -13.68 0.44 1.90
C THR A 189 -13.83 0.97 0.47
N SER A 190 -12.73 1.06 -0.30
CA SER A 190 -12.73 1.62 -1.65
C SER A 190 -13.45 0.69 -2.63
N VAL A 191 -14.27 1.27 -3.52
CA VAL A 191 -14.74 0.53 -4.70
C VAL A 191 -13.53 0.30 -5.58
N HIS A 192 -13.34 -0.93 -6.03
CA HIS A 192 -12.21 -1.26 -6.90
C HIS A 192 -12.52 -2.40 -7.85
N ARG A 193 -11.73 -2.48 -8.92
CA ARG A 193 -11.80 -3.53 -9.95
C ARG A 193 -10.43 -3.87 -10.51
N VAL A 194 -10.31 -5.05 -11.11
CA VAL A 194 -9.20 -5.40 -12.01
C VAL A 194 -9.73 -5.35 -13.43
N ALA A 195 -9.21 -4.42 -14.22
CA ALA A 195 -9.57 -4.26 -15.63
C ALA A 195 -9.30 -5.57 -16.41
N PRO A 196 -10.04 -5.84 -17.51
CA PRO A 196 -9.82 -7.04 -18.31
C PRO A 196 -8.38 -7.13 -18.81
N VAL A 197 -7.74 -8.29 -18.60
CA VAL A 197 -6.46 -8.58 -19.24
C VAL A 197 -6.72 -8.96 -20.70
N THR A 198 -5.99 -8.37 -21.64
CA THR A 198 -6.15 -8.62 -23.09
C THR A 198 -4.99 -9.42 -23.69
N ARG A 199 -3.82 -9.38 -23.05
CA ARG A 199 -2.62 -10.14 -23.41
C ARG A 199 -1.85 -10.53 -22.16
N GLY A 200 -1.19 -11.69 -22.18
CA GLY A 200 -0.31 -12.13 -21.10
C GLY A 200 -1.08 -12.59 -19.87
N VAL A 201 -0.40 -12.62 -18.72
CA VAL A 201 -0.99 -13.02 -17.45
C VAL A 201 -0.57 -12.03 -16.36
N ARG A 202 -1.56 -11.39 -15.76
CA ARG A 202 -1.36 -10.63 -14.52
C ARG A 202 -1.28 -11.62 -13.37
N LEU A 203 -0.15 -11.67 -12.68
CA LEU A 203 0.07 -12.49 -11.48
C LEU A 203 0.26 -11.56 -10.28
N ALA A 204 -0.45 -11.81 -9.18
CA ALA A 204 -0.32 -11.02 -7.97
C ALA A 204 -0.62 -11.84 -6.71
N SER A 205 -0.14 -11.34 -5.57
CA SER A 205 -0.66 -11.71 -4.26
C SER A 205 -1.56 -10.60 -3.71
N PHE A 206 -2.64 -10.96 -3.02
CA PHE A 206 -3.59 -10.02 -2.43
C PHE A 206 -4.07 -10.50 -1.07
N PHE A 207 -4.31 -9.57 -0.15
CA PHE A 207 -4.77 -9.87 1.21
C PHE A 207 -5.24 -8.60 1.93
N TRP A 208 -5.70 -8.79 3.16
CA TRP A 208 -6.26 -7.74 4.01
C TRP A 208 -5.50 -7.62 5.33
N ILE A 209 -5.51 -6.42 5.89
CA ILE A 209 -4.87 -6.09 7.14
C ILE A 209 -5.89 -5.44 8.07
N GLU A 210 -5.92 -5.91 9.31
CA GLU A 210 -6.50 -5.18 10.43
C GLU A 210 -5.38 -4.29 10.98
N SER A 211 -5.58 -2.98 10.87
CA SER A 211 -4.63 -1.99 11.37
C SER A 211 -4.84 -1.79 12.87
N LEU A 212 -3.75 -1.47 13.57
CA LEU A 212 -3.80 -0.90 14.91
C LEU A 212 -4.70 0.35 14.93
N VAL A 213 -4.75 1.11 13.84
CA VAL A 213 -5.55 2.33 13.72
C VAL A 213 -6.63 2.14 12.66
N ARG A 214 -7.84 1.87 13.13
CA ARG A 214 -9.05 1.63 12.31
C ARG A 214 -9.36 2.75 11.33
N ASP A 215 -9.28 3.99 11.78
CA ASP A 215 -9.70 5.17 11.01
C ASP A 215 -8.61 5.59 10.00
N ASP A 216 -8.98 5.66 8.72
CA ASP A 216 -8.07 5.96 7.62
C ASP A 216 -7.41 7.33 7.76
N ALA A 217 -8.17 8.34 8.21
CA ALA A 217 -7.64 9.70 8.35
C ALA A 217 -6.63 9.80 9.51
N ARG A 218 -6.89 9.12 10.63
CA ARG A 218 -5.95 9.02 11.75
C ARG A 218 -4.66 8.29 11.33
N ARG A 219 -4.81 7.20 10.57
CA ARG A 219 -3.66 6.45 10.04
C ARG A 219 -2.85 7.31 9.06
N ALA A 220 -3.52 8.10 8.21
CA ALA A 220 -2.87 9.05 7.31
C ALA A 220 -2.07 10.13 8.04
N LEU A 221 -2.64 10.70 9.11
CA LEU A 221 -1.95 11.70 9.93
C LEU A 221 -0.71 11.12 10.62
N LEU A 222 -0.77 9.88 11.09
CA LEU A 222 0.39 9.19 11.67
C LEU A 222 1.48 8.96 10.61
N PHE A 223 1.10 8.53 9.42
CA PHE A 223 2.03 8.31 8.30
C PHE A 223 2.73 9.61 7.85
N ASP A 224 1.98 10.71 7.72
CA ASP A 224 2.52 12.03 7.40
C ASP A 224 3.51 12.52 8.48
N LEU A 225 3.16 12.31 9.76
CA LEU A 225 4.01 12.69 10.90
C LEU A 225 5.30 11.87 10.94
N ASP A 226 5.24 10.54 10.76
CA ASP A 226 6.43 9.70 10.68
C ASP A 226 7.31 10.10 9.49
N THR A 227 6.72 10.31 8.31
CA THR A 227 7.45 10.78 7.11
C THR A 227 8.19 12.09 7.38
N ALA A 228 7.55 13.05 8.06
CA ALA A 228 8.18 14.30 8.44
C ALA A 228 9.34 14.07 9.44
N ILE A 229 9.16 13.21 10.44
CA ILE A 229 10.19 12.83 11.40
C ILE A 229 11.40 12.19 10.69
N GLN A 230 11.17 11.28 9.73
CA GLN A 230 12.25 10.63 8.98
C GLN A 230 13.06 11.63 8.14
N ARG A 231 12.41 12.64 7.53
CA ARG A 231 13.12 13.72 6.83
C ARG A 231 13.98 14.54 7.79
N LEU A 232 13.44 14.92 8.96
CA LEU A 232 14.20 15.63 9.98
C LEU A 232 15.38 14.82 10.54
N ASN A 233 15.24 13.49 10.63
CA ASN A 233 16.34 12.59 10.99
C ASN A 233 17.45 12.64 9.91
N HIS A 234 17.07 12.52 8.64
CA HIS A 234 18.01 12.53 7.51
C HIS A 234 18.77 13.86 7.40
N ASP A 235 18.07 14.98 7.57
CA ASP A 235 18.64 16.32 7.42
C ASP A 235 19.42 16.80 8.66
N HIS A 236 19.55 15.95 9.68
CA HIS A 236 20.20 16.27 10.96
C HIS A 236 19.67 17.57 11.58
N ALA A 237 18.34 17.76 11.49
CA ALA A 237 17.65 18.93 12.03
C ALA A 237 17.62 18.89 13.58
N ASP A 238 17.06 19.94 14.20
CA ASP A 238 16.99 20.12 15.65
C ASP A 238 16.59 18.84 16.42
N ASP A 239 17.54 18.30 17.19
CA ASP A 239 17.40 17.04 17.94
C ASP A 239 16.35 17.12 19.06
N LEU A 240 16.09 18.29 19.64
CA LEU A 240 15.09 18.46 20.68
C LEU A 240 13.69 18.45 20.08
N ALA A 241 13.46 19.23 19.04
CA ALA A 241 12.18 19.28 18.34
C ALA A 241 11.83 17.92 17.73
N ARG A 242 12.81 17.24 17.13
CA ARG A 242 12.63 15.90 16.56
C ARG A 242 12.22 14.87 17.62
N ARG A 243 12.87 14.87 18.79
CA ARG A 243 12.47 13.99 19.92
C ARG A 243 11.06 14.30 20.42
N GLN A 244 10.65 15.56 20.46
CA GLN A 244 9.28 15.94 20.83
C GLN A 244 8.26 15.38 19.84
N LEU A 245 8.51 15.51 18.54
CA LEU A 245 7.63 14.97 17.49
C LEU A 245 7.53 13.43 17.54
N ILE A 246 8.64 12.74 17.77
CA ILE A 246 8.65 11.28 18.03
C ILE A 246 7.77 10.93 19.24
N GLY A 247 7.87 11.70 20.33
CA GLY A 247 7.00 11.57 21.50
C GLY A 247 5.52 11.75 21.16
N CYS A 248 5.18 12.77 20.37
CA CYS A 248 3.82 13.01 19.87
C CYS A 248 3.31 11.84 19.04
N TYR A 249 4.09 11.33 18.08
CA TYR A 249 3.73 10.18 17.26
C TYR A 249 3.36 8.96 18.13
N HIS A 250 4.23 8.58 19.07
CA HIS A 250 3.95 7.44 19.94
C HIS A 250 2.77 7.66 20.90
N ASN A 251 2.54 8.90 21.34
CA ASN A 251 1.37 9.23 22.16
C ASN A 251 0.08 9.08 21.35
N LEU A 252 0.04 9.57 20.11
CA LEU A 252 -1.11 9.41 19.21
C LEU A 252 -1.38 7.94 18.89
N LEU A 253 -0.33 7.16 18.59
CA LEU A 253 -0.47 5.73 18.37
C LEU A 253 -1.04 5.02 19.60
N ARG A 254 -0.61 5.38 20.82
CA ARG A 254 -1.18 4.84 22.06
C ARG A 254 -2.64 5.27 22.29
N MET A 255 -3.04 6.46 21.82
CA MET A 255 -4.42 6.95 21.95
C MET A 255 -5.37 6.32 20.93
N TRP A 256 -4.88 5.98 19.73
CA TRP A 256 -5.71 5.51 18.61
C TRP A 256 -5.57 4.03 18.32
N GLY A 257 -4.56 3.36 18.88
CA GLY A 257 -4.25 1.95 18.68
C GLY A 257 -5.25 1.00 19.34
N GLU A 258 -5.64 -0.04 18.62
CA GLU A 258 -6.41 -1.20 19.08
C GLU A 258 -5.58 -2.47 18.84
N THR A 259 -5.28 -3.24 19.90
CA THR A 259 -4.48 -4.48 19.85
C THR A 259 -5.32 -5.71 20.17
#